data_AF-A0A950B883-F1
#
_entry.id   AF-A0A950B883-F1
#
_cell.length_a   1.000
_cell.length_b   1.000
_cell.length_c   1.000
_cell.angle_alpha   90.00
_cell.angle_beta   90.00
_cell.angle_gamma   90.00
#
_symmetry.space_group_name_H-M   'P 1'
#
loop_
_entity.id
_entity.type
_entity.pdbx_description
1 polymer ?
#
loop_
_entity_poly.entity_id
_entity_poly.type
_entity_poly.pdbx_seq_one_letter_code
_entity_poly.pdbx_strand_id
1 'polypeptide(L)'
;MTVSTSGTPAARADLTLDDITIVDNSLLKRAVGAMALGNAMEWFDFGVYSYIAVTLGQVFFPSSSASAQLIATFGTFAAAFLVRPIGGMVFGPLGDRIGRQRVLAMTMIMMACGTFAIGLIPSYHSIGIAAPVLLLVARLVQGFSTGGEYGGAATFIAEFATDKRRGFMGSFLEFGTLIGYVLGAGTVALLTAMLSHEQLLDWGWRVPFMIAGPLGLVGLYIRTKL
;
A
#
# COMPACT_ATOMS: atom_id res chain seq x y z
N MET A 1 37.33 44.31 16.14
CA MET A 1 35.90 43.97 16.17
C MET A 1 35.72 42.81 17.13
N THR A 2 35.33 43.10 18.36
CA THR A 2 35.04 42.11 19.40
C THR A 2 33.58 41.69 19.26
N VAL A 3 33.33 40.42 18.93
CA VAL A 3 31.98 39.86 18.90
C VAL A 3 31.54 39.67 20.35
N SER A 4 30.56 40.45 20.78
CA SER A 4 29.92 40.31 22.09
C SER A 4 29.01 39.08 22.07
N THR A 5 29.41 38.01 22.74
CA THR A 5 28.59 36.83 23.00
C THR A 5 27.92 36.99 24.37
N SER A 6 26.95 37.90 24.48
CA SER A 6 26.09 38.01 25.66
C SER A 6 24.64 37.74 25.26
N GLY A 7 24.32 36.47 25.01
CA GLY A 7 22.96 35.96 24.96
C GLY A 7 22.85 34.80 25.95
N THR A 8 22.31 35.06 27.14
CA THR A 8 21.94 34.04 28.10
C THR A 8 21.07 32.99 27.39
N PRO A 9 21.35 31.68 27.48
CA PRO A 9 20.44 30.67 26.95
C PRO A 9 19.09 30.88 27.61
N ALA A 10 18.04 31.16 26.83
CA ALA A 10 16.69 31.27 27.36
C ALA A 10 16.41 29.99 28.17
N ALA A 11 16.10 30.16 29.46
CA ALA A 11 15.76 29.04 30.34
C ALA A 11 14.67 28.22 29.66
N ARG A 12 14.90 26.92 29.44
CA ARG A 12 13.87 26.03 28.91
C ARG A 12 12.70 26.11 29.87
N ALA A 13 11.56 26.62 29.40
CA ALA A 13 10.34 26.64 30.18
C ALA A 13 10.05 25.23 30.70
N ASP A 14 9.77 25.11 32.00
CA ASP A 14 9.43 23.83 32.61
C ASP A 14 8.14 23.31 31.97
N LEU A 15 8.18 22.08 31.45
CA LEU A 15 7.02 21.44 30.83
C LEU A 15 5.95 21.21 31.90
N THR A 16 4.74 21.66 31.62
CA THR A 16 3.54 21.42 32.44
C THR A 16 2.90 20.09 32.06
N LEU A 17 2.04 19.52 32.90
CA LEU A 17 1.33 18.28 32.58
C LEU A 17 0.48 18.40 31.31
N ASP A 18 0.01 19.61 30.98
CA ASP A 18 -0.75 19.92 29.77
C ASP A 18 0.12 19.86 28.49
N ASP A 19 1.44 19.96 28.63
CA ASP A 19 2.41 19.80 27.54
C ASP A 19 2.76 18.31 27.27
N ILE A 20 2.29 17.39 28.13
CA ILE A 20 2.62 15.96 28.03
C ILE A 20 1.47 15.22 27.34
N THR A 21 1.73 14.72 26.14
CA THR A 21 0.78 13.85 25.43
C THR A 21 0.63 12.51 26.17
N ILE A 22 -0.48 12.33 26.89
CA ILE A 22 -0.82 11.07 27.55
C ILE A 22 -1.41 10.12 26.51
N VAL A 23 -0.61 9.14 26.09
CA VAL A 23 -1.02 8.16 25.08
C VAL A 23 -1.39 6.84 25.73
N ASP A 24 -2.57 6.31 25.40
CA ASP A 24 -2.90 4.91 25.70
C ASP A 24 -2.02 3.98 24.85
N ASN A 25 -1.05 3.33 25.50
CA ASN A 25 -0.12 2.42 24.86
C ASN A 25 -0.80 1.25 24.13
N SER A 26 -1.97 0.80 24.59
CA SER A 26 -2.71 -0.29 23.96
C SER A 26 -3.35 0.16 22.65
N LEU A 27 -3.97 1.34 22.64
CA LEU A 27 -4.54 1.97 21.47
C LEU A 27 -3.46 2.31 20.44
N LEU A 28 -2.34 2.89 20.88
CA LEU A 28 -1.19 3.21 20.01
C LEU A 28 -0.66 1.96 19.29
N LYS A 29 -0.43 0.86 20.01
CA LYS A 29 0.06 -0.39 19.41
C LYS A 29 -0.92 -0.96 18.39
N ARG A 30 -2.22 -0.95 18.69
CA ARG A 30 -3.26 -1.41 17.75
C ARG A 30 -3.28 -0.52 16.51
N ALA A 31 -3.18 0.79 16.69
CA ALA A 31 -3.21 1.75 15.60
C ALA A 31 -1.99 1.59 14.69
N VAL A 32 -0.78 1.56 15.25
CA VAL A 32 0.47 1.30 14.51
C VAL A 32 0.41 -0.04 13.78
N GLY A 33 -0.10 -1.10 14.44
CA GLY A 33 -0.26 -2.42 13.81
C GLY A 33 -1.21 -2.39 12.62
N ALA A 34 -2.33 -1.67 12.71
CA ALA A 34 -3.27 -1.51 11.59
C ALA A 34 -2.64 -0.73 10.41
N MET A 35 -1.84 0.29 10.71
CA MET A 35 -1.13 1.06 9.70
C MET A 35 -0.04 0.24 9.00
N ALA A 36 0.75 -0.50 9.76
CA ALA A 36 1.75 -1.43 9.24
C ALA A 36 1.10 -2.52 8.37
N LEU A 37 -0.06 -3.03 8.77
CA LEU A 37 -0.80 -4.03 8.01
C LEU A 37 -1.33 -3.48 6.67
N GLY A 38 -1.89 -2.26 6.66
CA GLY A 38 -2.32 -1.61 5.42
C GLY A 38 -1.16 -1.46 4.44
N ASN A 39 -0.04 -0.94 4.94
CA ASN A 39 1.18 -0.81 4.15
C ASN A 39 1.73 -2.18 3.68
N ALA A 40 1.68 -3.22 4.51
CA ALA A 40 2.07 -4.57 4.10
C ALA A 40 1.22 -5.12 2.96
N MET A 41 -0.09 -4.86 2.96
CA MET A 41 -0.99 -5.29 1.87
C MET A 41 -0.71 -4.56 0.56
N GLU A 42 -0.43 -3.27 0.65
CA GLU A 42 -0.04 -2.45 -0.50
C GLU A 42 1.22 -3.00 -1.17
N TRP A 43 2.29 -3.19 -0.38
CA TRP A 43 3.56 -3.69 -0.90
C TRP A 43 3.52 -5.18 -1.27
N PHE A 44 2.62 -5.95 -0.67
CA PHE A 44 2.31 -7.31 -1.12
C PHE A 44 1.78 -7.30 -2.56
N ASP A 45 0.75 -6.52 -2.87
CA ASP A 45 0.19 -6.47 -4.23
C ASP A 45 1.22 -5.94 -5.25
N PHE A 46 1.97 -4.91 -4.88
CA PHE A 46 3.01 -4.34 -5.75
C PHE A 46 4.14 -5.34 -6.04
N GLY A 47 4.57 -6.06 -4.99
CA GLY A 47 5.53 -7.14 -5.12
C GLY A 47 5.00 -8.25 -6.02
N VAL A 48 3.83 -8.81 -5.71
CA VAL A 48 3.17 -9.86 -6.49
C VAL A 48 3.10 -9.50 -7.97
N TYR A 49 2.58 -8.31 -8.31
CA TYR A 49 2.44 -7.89 -9.70
C TYR A 49 3.78 -7.85 -10.43
N SER A 50 4.81 -7.33 -9.75
CA SER A 50 6.17 -7.26 -10.29
C SER A 50 6.79 -8.65 -10.47
N TYR A 51 6.59 -9.55 -9.51
CA TYR A 51 7.16 -10.89 -9.53
C TYR A 51 6.49 -11.81 -10.58
N ILE A 52 5.20 -11.61 -10.88
CA ILE A 52 4.49 -12.38 -11.91
C ILE A 52 4.34 -11.64 -13.24
N ALA A 53 5.09 -10.56 -13.45
CA ALA A 53 4.92 -9.67 -14.59
C ALA A 53 5.04 -10.38 -15.95
N VAL A 54 5.91 -11.39 -16.04
CA VAL A 54 6.09 -12.22 -17.24
C VAL A 54 4.81 -13.00 -17.55
N THR A 55 4.25 -13.67 -16.54
CA THR A 55 2.98 -14.42 -16.67
C THR A 55 1.84 -13.49 -17.06
N LEU A 56 1.72 -12.32 -16.42
CA LEU A 56 0.69 -11.33 -16.76
C LEU A 56 0.86 -10.80 -18.19
N GLY A 57 2.11 -10.61 -18.63
CA GLY A 57 2.43 -10.25 -20.01
C GLY A 57 1.83 -11.22 -21.03
N GLN A 58 1.97 -12.51 -20.76
CA GLN A 58 1.42 -13.58 -21.60
C GLN A 58 -0.12 -13.67 -21.50
N VAL A 59 -0.70 -13.44 -20.33
CA VAL A 59 -2.17 -13.52 -20.11
C VAL A 59 -2.92 -12.33 -20.73
N PHE A 60 -2.37 -11.12 -20.59
CA PHE A 60 -3.07 -9.87 -20.95
C PHE A 60 -2.59 -9.25 -22.27
N PHE A 61 -1.40 -9.60 -22.75
CA PHE A 61 -0.81 -9.05 -23.97
C PHE A 61 -0.27 -10.13 -24.94
N PRO A 62 -0.94 -11.29 -25.15
CA PRO A 62 -0.38 -12.44 -25.86
C PRO A 62 0.02 -12.17 -27.31
N SER A 63 -0.59 -11.18 -27.97
CA SER A 63 -0.32 -10.83 -29.37
C SER A 63 0.97 -10.02 -29.58
N SER A 64 1.64 -9.61 -28.51
CA SER A 64 2.86 -8.80 -28.54
C SER A 64 4.12 -9.67 -28.44
N SER A 65 5.26 -9.15 -28.90
CA SER A 65 6.55 -9.79 -28.64
C SER A 65 6.83 -9.88 -27.13
N ALA A 66 7.65 -10.85 -26.70
CA ALA A 66 7.96 -11.04 -25.27
C ALA A 66 8.45 -9.76 -24.57
N SER A 67 9.29 -8.96 -25.25
CA SER A 67 9.74 -7.66 -24.73
C SER A 67 8.58 -6.66 -24.61
N ALA A 68 7.70 -6.59 -25.61
CA ALA A 68 6.56 -5.69 -25.59
C ALA A 68 5.51 -6.08 -24.54
N GLN A 69 5.32 -7.38 -24.27
CA GLN A 69 4.50 -7.89 -23.16
C GLN A 69 4.99 -7.35 -21.82
N LEU A 70 6.29 -7.49 -21.56
CA LEU A 70 6.89 -7.05 -20.30
C LEU A 70 6.83 -5.52 -20.15
N ILE A 71 7.09 -4.78 -21.24
CA ILE A 71 6.95 -3.31 -21.28
C ILE A 71 5.51 -2.89 -21.00
N ALA A 72 4.51 -3.58 -21.56
CA ALA A 72 3.10 -3.26 -21.35
C ALA A 72 2.66 -3.54 -19.90
N THR A 73 3.09 -4.67 -19.32
CA THR A 73 2.82 -5.00 -17.92
C THR A 73 3.46 -3.97 -16.97
N PHE A 74 4.75 -3.67 -17.11
CA PHE A 74 5.40 -2.64 -16.28
C PHE A 74 4.92 -1.23 -16.60
N GLY A 75 4.50 -0.93 -17.83
CA GLY A 75 3.89 0.33 -18.20
C GLY A 75 2.56 0.53 -17.48
N THR A 76 1.74 -0.52 -17.40
CA THR A 76 0.51 -0.54 -16.61
C THR A 76 0.80 -0.33 -15.11
N PHE A 77 1.86 -0.96 -14.60
CA PHE A 77 2.33 -0.75 -13.24
C PHE A 77 2.76 0.70 -12.99
N ALA A 78 3.58 1.26 -13.88
CA ALA A 78 4.07 2.64 -13.80
C ALA A 78 2.94 3.67 -13.90
N ALA A 79 1.91 3.41 -14.72
CA ALA A 79 0.74 4.27 -14.83
C ALA A 79 0.01 4.41 -13.48
N ALA A 80 -0.07 3.35 -12.67
CA ALA A 80 -0.64 3.43 -11.32
C ALA A 80 0.15 4.41 -10.43
N PHE A 81 1.49 4.41 -10.52
CA PHE A 81 2.33 5.36 -9.77
C PHE A 81 2.13 6.81 -10.18
N LEU A 82 1.83 7.08 -11.45
CA LEU A 82 1.53 8.44 -11.92
C LEU A 82 0.23 9.00 -11.33
N VAL A 83 -0.71 8.14 -10.97
CA VAL A 83 -1.99 8.55 -10.36
C VAL A 83 -1.87 8.74 -8.84
N ARG A 84 -0.84 8.19 -8.18
CA ARG A 84 -0.63 8.34 -6.73
C ARG A 84 -0.59 9.80 -6.26
N PRO A 85 0.14 10.74 -6.90
CA PRO A 85 0.09 12.15 -6.51
C PRO A 85 -1.34 12.73 -6.56
N ILE A 86 -2.14 12.32 -7.55
CA ILE A 86 -3.54 12.74 -7.69
C ILE A 86 -4.36 12.21 -6.51
N GLY A 87 -4.16 10.95 -6.15
CA GLY A 87 -4.70 10.34 -4.94
C GLY A 87 -4.37 11.11 -3.68
N GLY A 88 -3.08 11.45 -3.49
CA GLY A 88 -2.62 12.24 -2.33
C GLY A 88 -3.25 13.64 -2.26
N MET A 89 -3.38 14.32 -3.41
CA MET A 89 -4.04 15.63 -3.50
C MET A 89 -5.54 15.58 -3.13
N VAL A 90 -6.20 14.43 -3.33
CA VAL A 90 -7.62 14.24 -2.97
C VAL A 90 -7.77 13.76 -1.53
N PHE A 91 -7.09 12.66 -1.18
CA PHE A 91 -7.24 11.99 0.12
C PHE A 91 -6.52 12.72 1.26
N GLY A 92 -5.48 13.50 0.99
CA GLY A 92 -4.80 14.31 2.00
C GLY A 92 -5.74 15.34 2.65
N PRO A 93 -6.24 16.34 1.89
CA PRO A 93 -7.18 17.33 2.43
C PRO A 93 -8.48 16.73 2.94
N LEU A 94 -8.94 15.62 2.33
CA LEU A 94 -10.10 14.90 2.84
C LEU A 94 -9.81 14.30 4.22
N GLY A 95 -8.63 13.72 4.43
CA GLY A 95 -8.19 13.18 5.71
C GLY A 95 -8.15 14.24 6.81
N ASP A 96 -7.70 15.45 6.47
CA ASP A 96 -7.67 16.58 7.41
C ASP A 96 -9.08 17.08 7.77
N ARG A 97 -10.08 16.92 6.88
CA ARG A 97 -11.46 17.37 7.11
C ARG A 97 -12.36 16.37 7.83
N ILE A 98 -12.32 15.09 7.45
CA ILE A 98 -13.26 14.06 7.95
C ILE A 98 -12.60 13.04 8.89
N GLY A 99 -11.29 13.19 9.12
CA GLY A 99 -10.46 12.35 9.99
C GLY A 99 -9.61 11.34 9.20
N ARG A 100 -8.31 11.29 9.52
CA ARG A 100 -7.33 10.42 8.84
C ARG A 100 -7.73 8.95 8.87
N GLN A 101 -8.18 8.44 10.02
CA GLN A 101 -8.55 7.03 10.17
C GLN A 101 -9.65 6.59 9.17
N ARG A 102 -10.67 7.43 8.94
CA ARG A 102 -11.77 7.11 8.02
C ARG A 102 -11.31 7.07 6.57
N VAL A 103 -10.50 8.04 6.16
CA VAL A 103 -9.96 8.10 4.80
C VAL A 103 -9.02 6.93 4.54
N LEU A 104 -8.16 6.61 5.50
CA LEU A 104 -7.26 5.45 5.42
C LEU A 104 -8.05 4.13 5.31
N ALA A 105 -9.17 3.98 6.02
CA ALA A 105 -10.03 2.80 5.85
C ALA A 105 -10.67 2.75 4.44
N MET A 106 -11.12 3.89 3.91
CA MET A 106 -11.69 3.98 2.56
C MET A 106 -10.67 3.62 1.48
N THR A 107 -9.45 4.16 1.55
CA THR A 107 -8.38 3.84 0.59
C THR A 107 -8.01 2.36 0.66
N MET A 108 -7.95 1.79 1.85
CA MET A 108 -7.69 0.37 2.01
C MET A 108 -8.74 -0.53 1.34
N ILE A 109 -10.04 -0.19 1.48
CA ILE A 109 -11.12 -0.92 0.79
C ILE A 109 -10.98 -0.76 -0.72
N MET A 110 -10.78 0.47 -1.20
CA MET A 110 -10.64 0.75 -2.62
C MET A 110 -9.47 0.00 -3.25
N MET A 111 -8.34 -0.07 -2.53
CA MET A 111 -7.17 -0.86 -2.94
C MET A 111 -7.52 -2.35 -2.98
N ALA A 112 -8.08 -2.92 -1.90
CA ALA A 112 -8.43 -4.33 -1.83
C ALA A 112 -9.44 -4.76 -2.90
N CYS A 113 -10.45 -3.93 -3.14
CA CYS A 113 -11.41 -4.15 -4.23
C CYS A 113 -10.74 -4.11 -5.60
N GLY A 114 -9.83 -3.15 -5.83
CA GLY A 114 -9.04 -3.07 -7.06
C GLY A 114 -8.17 -4.31 -7.26
N THR A 115 -7.47 -4.76 -6.21
CA THR A 115 -6.63 -5.96 -6.28
C THR A 115 -7.46 -7.21 -6.55
N PHE A 116 -8.56 -7.39 -5.81
CA PHE A 116 -9.44 -8.53 -5.99
C PHE A 116 -10.06 -8.55 -7.39
N ALA A 117 -10.45 -7.37 -7.92
CA ALA A 117 -10.98 -7.25 -9.26
C ALA A 117 -9.98 -7.73 -10.32
N ILE A 118 -8.66 -7.51 -10.15
CA ILE A 118 -7.62 -8.03 -11.05
C ILE A 118 -7.68 -9.56 -11.17
N GLY A 119 -7.86 -10.27 -10.04
CA GLY A 119 -7.98 -11.73 -10.03
C GLY A 119 -9.23 -12.25 -10.75
N LEU A 120 -10.26 -11.41 -10.94
CA LEU A 120 -11.49 -11.76 -11.64
C LEU A 120 -11.41 -11.51 -13.15
N ILE A 121 -10.48 -10.68 -13.63
CA ILE A 121 -10.43 -10.29 -15.05
C ILE A 121 -10.19 -11.53 -15.93
N PRO A 122 -11.04 -11.79 -16.94
CA PRO A 122 -10.78 -12.82 -17.94
C PRO A 122 -9.50 -12.54 -18.74
N SER A 123 -8.85 -13.58 -19.26
CA SER A 123 -7.63 -13.41 -20.08
C SER A 123 -7.94 -12.72 -21.41
N TYR A 124 -6.91 -12.25 -22.09
CA TYR A 124 -7.05 -11.66 -23.43
C TYR A 124 -7.71 -12.62 -24.43
N HIS A 125 -7.49 -13.94 -24.29
CA HIS A 125 -8.14 -14.93 -25.15
C HIS A 125 -9.66 -14.95 -24.98
N SER A 126 -10.19 -14.60 -23.80
CA SER A 126 -11.63 -14.59 -23.52
C SER A 126 -12.32 -13.31 -23.97
N ILE A 127 -11.72 -12.14 -23.71
CA ILE A 127 -12.39 -10.83 -23.90
C ILE A 127 -11.59 -9.83 -24.74
N GLY A 128 -10.47 -10.26 -25.34
CA GLY A 128 -9.62 -9.43 -26.19
C GLY A 128 -9.03 -8.24 -25.45
N ILE A 129 -8.99 -7.09 -26.14
CA ILE A 129 -8.41 -5.84 -25.64
C ILE A 129 -9.08 -5.31 -24.36
N ALA A 130 -10.29 -5.75 -24.04
CA ALA A 130 -10.94 -5.38 -22.79
C ALA A 130 -10.16 -5.88 -21.56
N ALA A 131 -9.44 -7.00 -21.64
CA ALA A 131 -8.65 -7.53 -20.53
C ALA A 131 -7.55 -6.56 -20.06
N PRO A 132 -6.61 -6.11 -20.91
CA PRO A 132 -5.58 -5.16 -20.48
C PRO A 132 -6.15 -3.77 -20.14
N VAL A 133 -7.28 -3.36 -20.73
CA VAL A 133 -7.96 -2.10 -20.35
C VAL A 133 -8.53 -2.20 -18.94
N LEU A 134 -9.22 -3.29 -18.60
CA LEU A 134 -9.72 -3.51 -17.25
C LEU A 134 -8.58 -3.62 -16.23
N LEU A 135 -7.47 -4.28 -16.62
CA LEU A 135 -6.27 -4.37 -15.79
C LEU A 135 -5.70 -2.98 -15.50
N LEU A 136 -5.60 -2.13 -16.52
CA LEU A 136 -5.16 -0.75 -16.38
C LEU A 136 -6.10 0.04 -15.48
N VAL A 137 -7.42 -0.03 -15.68
CA VAL A 137 -8.40 0.69 -14.84
C VAL A 137 -8.28 0.25 -13.38
N ALA A 138 -8.20 -1.06 -13.11
CA ALA A 138 -8.02 -1.57 -11.75
C ALA A 138 -6.72 -1.03 -11.12
N ARG A 139 -5.63 -1.01 -11.89
CA ARG A 139 -4.33 -0.47 -11.46
C ARG A 139 -4.37 1.03 -11.19
N LEU A 140 -5.05 1.81 -12.03
CA LEU A 140 -5.23 3.25 -11.81
C LEU A 140 -6.05 3.53 -10.55
N VAL A 141 -7.10 2.74 -10.27
CA VAL A 141 -7.88 2.84 -9.02
C VAL A 141 -7.02 2.51 -7.80
N GLN A 142 -6.20 1.46 -7.86
CA GLN A 142 -5.26 1.12 -6.78
C GLN A 142 -4.21 2.22 -6.57
N GLY A 143 -3.63 2.74 -7.66
CA GLY A 143 -2.67 3.84 -7.64
C GLY A 143 -3.26 5.12 -7.05
N PHE A 144 -4.47 5.47 -7.47
CA PHE A 144 -5.22 6.58 -6.88
C PHE A 144 -5.43 6.38 -5.37
N SER A 145 -5.86 5.19 -4.97
CA SER A 145 -6.12 4.88 -3.56
C SER A 145 -4.88 5.01 -2.66
N THR A 146 -3.76 4.48 -3.13
CA THR A 146 -2.49 4.45 -2.39
C THR A 146 -1.82 5.81 -2.25
N GLY A 147 -2.23 6.80 -3.05
CA GLY A 147 -1.66 8.14 -3.06
C GLY A 147 -1.69 8.88 -1.71
N GLY A 148 -2.75 8.67 -0.92
CA GLY A 148 -2.90 9.28 0.40
C GLY A 148 -2.51 8.38 1.57
N GLU A 149 -2.25 7.09 1.31
CA GLU A 149 -2.12 6.09 2.37
C GLU A 149 -0.78 6.23 3.12
N TYR A 150 0.35 6.13 2.42
CA TYR A 150 1.67 6.11 3.07
C TYR A 150 1.96 7.43 3.83
N GLY A 151 1.68 8.57 3.20
CA GLY A 151 1.86 9.88 3.84
C GLY A 151 0.92 10.08 5.03
N GLY A 152 -0.38 9.79 4.84
CA GLY A 152 -1.37 9.87 5.91
C GLY A 152 -1.06 8.93 7.07
N ALA A 153 -0.47 7.77 6.78
CA ALA A 153 -0.04 6.80 7.76
C ALA A 153 1.13 7.27 8.62
N ALA A 154 2.17 7.79 7.97
CA ALA A 154 3.35 8.32 8.65
C ALA A 154 2.96 9.51 9.56
N THR A 155 2.12 10.41 9.06
CA THR A 155 1.61 11.54 9.84
C THR A 155 0.75 11.07 11.02
N PHE A 156 -0.18 10.12 10.79
CA PHE A 156 -1.03 9.60 11.86
C PHE A 156 -0.21 8.95 12.98
N ILE A 157 0.81 8.15 12.66
CA ILE A 157 1.69 7.54 13.67
C ILE A 157 2.49 8.62 14.41
N ALA A 158 2.97 9.65 13.70
CA ALA A 158 3.69 10.76 14.31
C ALA A 158 2.81 11.59 15.26
N GLU A 159 1.53 11.78 14.92
CA GLU A 159 0.54 12.48 15.74
C GLU A 159 0.10 11.66 16.96
N PHE A 160 0.01 10.32 16.83
CA PHE A 160 -0.44 9.44 17.92
C PHE A 160 0.68 8.99 18.88
N ALA A 161 1.94 8.98 18.44
CA ALA A 161 3.04 8.46 19.23
C ALA A 161 3.64 9.53 20.16
N THR A 162 4.14 9.10 21.32
CA THR A 162 4.95 9.96 22.20
C THR A 162 6.27 10.38 21.53
N ASP A 163 6.76 11.57 21.84
CA ASP A 163 7.99 12.14 21.26
C ASP A 163 9.19 11.19 21.31
N LYS A 164 9.36 10.48 22.43
CA LYS A 164 10.48 9.54 22.63
C LYS A 164 10.36 8.28 21.76
N ARG A 165 9.16 7.90 21.33
CA ARG A 165 8.89 6.63 20.62
C ARG A 165 8.44 6.82 19.17
N ARG A 166 8.21 8.06 18.70
CA ARG A 166 7.73 8.35 17.34
C ARG A 166 8.54 7.65 16.23
N GLY A 167 9.87 7.63 16.33
CA GLY A 167 10.74 6.97 15.34
C GLY A 167 10.59 5.46 15.34
N PHE A 168 10.55 4.84 16.53
CA PHE A 168 10.37 3.39 16.68
C PHE A 168 8.96 2.93 16.32
N MET A 169 7.93 3.74 16.56
CA MET A 169 6.57 3.45 16.10
C MET A 169 6.46 3.63 14.58
N GLY A 170 7.12 4.66 14.03
CA GLY A 170 7.20 4.90 12.59
C GLY A 170 7.89 3.78 11.82
N SER A 171 8.92 3.13 12.38
CA SER A 171 9.62 2.03 11.70
C SER A 171 8.74 0.79 11.43
N PHE A 172 7.60 0.66 12.11
CA PHE A 172 6.65 -0.41 11.80
C PHE A 172 6.00 -0.26 10.43
N LEU A 173 5.95 0.96 9.86
CA LEU A 173 5.54 1.13 8.46
C LEU A 173 6.50 0.42 7.53
N GLU A 174 7.80 0.69 7.64
CA GLU A 174 8.80 0.02 6.80
C GLU A 174 8.89 -1.48 7.07
N PHE A 175 8.70 -1.90 8.32
CA PHE A 175 8.56 -3.32 8.62
C PHE A 175 7.38 -3.95 7.86
N GLY A 176 6.25 -3.25 7.77
CA GLY A 176 5.12 -3.61 6.93
C GLY A 176 5.50 -3.73 5.45
N THR A 177 6.25 -2.74 4.91
CA THR A 177 6.76 -2.77 3.52
C THR A 177 7.52 -4.06 3.24
N LEU A 178 8.50 -4.37 4.09
CA LEU A 178 9.36 -5.54 3.92
C LEU A 178 8.59 -6.85 4.05
N ILE A 179 7.69 -6.96 5.03
CA ILE A 179 6.80 -8.12 5.16
C ILE A 179 5.95 -8.29 3.91
N GLY A 180 5.36 -7.21 3.40
CA GLY A 180 4.56 -7.23 2.18
C GLY A 180 5.32 -7.83 1.00
N TYR A 181 6.53 -7.33 0.73
CA TYR A 181 7.39 -7.86 -0.31
C TYR A 181 7.77 -9.33 -0.11
N VAL A 182 8.16 -9.71 1.11
CA VAL A 182 8.54 -11.10 1.42
C VAL A 182 7.36 -12.05 1.24
N LEU A 183 6.16 -11.67 1.71
CA LEU A 183 4.95 -12.47 1.52
C LEU A 183 4.56 -12.55 0.05
N GLY A 184 4.70 -11.46 -0.71
CA GLY A 184 4.43 -11.44 -2.14
C GLY A 184 5.39 -12.37 -2.90
N ALA A 185 6.69 -12.24 -2.65
CA ALA A 185 7.72 -13.09 -3.23
C ALA A 185 7.50 -14.56 -2.85
N GLY A 186 7.24 -14.84 -1.56
CA GLY A 186 6.98 -16.19 -1.07
C GLY A 186 5.74 -16.82 -1.70
N THR A 187 4.67 -16.06 -1.86
CA THR A 187 3.44 -16.52 -2.53
C THR A 187 3.70 -16.89 -3.99
N VAL A 188 4.39 -16.02 -4.73
CA VAL A 188 4.73 -16.25 -6.14
C VAL A 188 5.71 -17.41 -6.30
N ALA A 189 6.72 -17.50 -5.43
CA ALA A 189 7.68 -18.59 -5.42
C ALA A 189 6.98 -19.94 -5.16
N LEU A 190 6.07 -19.98 -4.18
CA LEU A 190 5.29 -21.19 -3.88
C LEU A 190 4.43 -21.62 -5.07
N LEU A 191 3.71 -20.69 -5.69
CA LEU A 191 2.89 -20.99 -6.88
C LEU A 191 3.75 -21.49 -8.04
N THR A 192 4.91 -20.86 -8.28
CA THR A 192 5.83 -21.25 -9.34
C THR A 192 6.47 -22.62 -9.07
N ALA A 193 6.68 -22.99 -7.81
CA ALA A 193 7.22 -24.28 -7.42
C ALA A 193 6.18 -25.42 -7.48
N MET A 194 4.90 -25.10 -7.24
CA MET A 194 3.83 -26.10 -7.15
C MET A 194 3.06 -26.31 -8.46
N LEU A 195 3.03 -25.31 -9.36
CA LEU A 195 2.23 -25.34 -10.58
C LEU A 195 3.11 -25.49 -11.83
N SER A 196 2.57 -26.16 -12.85
CA SER A 196 3.17 -26.12 -14.18
C SER A 196 3.04 -24.73 -14.81
N HIS A 197 3.84 -24.44 -15.84
CA HIS A 197 3.75 -23.18 -16.57
C HIS A 197 2.35 -22.95 -17.17
N GLU A 198 1.73 -23.99 -17.70
CA GLU A 198 0.37 -23.93 -18.25
C GLU A 198 -0.68 -23.63 -17.16
N GLN A 199 -0.58 -24.28 -16.00
CA GLN A 199 -1.47 -24.01 -14.86
C GLN A 199 -1.31 -22.59 -14.33
N LEU A 200 -0.07 -22.08 -14.32
CA LEU A 200 0.22 -20.71 -13.88
C LEU A 200 -0.43 -19.68 -14.81
N LEU A 201 -0.45 -19.93 -16.13
CA LEU A 201 -1.08 -19.07 -17.12
C LEU A 201 -2.60 -19.17 -17.15
N ASP A 202 -3.14 -20.35 -16.88
CA ASP A 202 -4.58 -20.60 -16.89
C ASP A 202 -5.28 -19.94 -15.69
N TRP A 203 -4.87 -20.30 -14.47
CA TRP A 203 -5.53 -19.86 -13.24
C TRP A 203 -4.58 -19.45 -12.12
N GLY A 204 -3.35 -19.97 -12.08
CA GLY A 204 -2.42 -19.76 -10.96
C GLY A 204 -2.09 -18.30 -10.69
N TRP A 205 -1.99 -17.48 -11.74
CA TRP A 205 -1.74 -16.04 -11.64
C TRP A 205 -2.84 -15.27 -10.88
N ARG A 206 -4.07 -15.80 -10.79
CA ARG A 206 -5.19 -15.14 -10.10
C ARG A 206 -5.07 -15.25 -8.58
N VAL A 207 -4.45 -16.33 -8.08
CA VAL A 207 -4.42 -16.69 -6.65
C VAL A 207 -3.87 -15.55 -5.77
N PRO A 208 -2.71 -14.94 -6.06
CA PRO A 208 -2.17 -13.86 -5.23
C PRO A 208 -3.12 -12.67 -5.12
N PHE A 209 -3.81 -12.31 -6.21
CA PHE A 209 -4.75 -11.19 -6.24
C PHE A 209 -6.04 -11.50 -5.50
N MET A 210 -6.49 -12.77 -5.51
CA MET A 210 -7.66 -13.20 -4.75
C MET A 210 -7.38 -13.24 -3.25
N ILE A 211 -6.16 -13.61 -2.82
CA ILE A 211 -5.73 -13.58 -1.41
C ILE A 211 -5.77 -12.16 -0.85
N ALA A 212 -5.54 -11.14 -1.67
CA ALA A 212 -5.61 -9.74 -1.25
C ALA A 212 -7.02 -9.30 -0.81
N GLY A 213 -8.08 -9.96 -1.30
CA GLY A 213 -9.47 -9.68 -0.88
C GLY A 213 -9.72 -9.97 0.60
N PRO A 214 -9.52 -11.21 1.08
CA PRO A 214 -9.60 -11.55 2.50
C PRO A 214 -8.66 -10.72 3.38
N LEU A 215 -7.44 -10.44 2.89
CA LEU A 215 -6.51 -9.55 3.59
C LEU A 215 -7.12 -8.15 3.78
N GLY A 216 -7.67 -7.55 2.73
CA GLY A 216 -8.36 -6.26 2.81
C GLY A 216 -9.51 -6.24 3.81
N LEU A 217 -10.30 -7.31 3.90
CA LEU A 217 -11.38 -7.44 4.90
C LEU A 217 -10.85 -7.50 6.33
N VAL A 218 -9.77 -8.26 6.57
CA VAL A 218 -9.11 -8.32 7.88
C VAL A 218 -8.57 -6.95 8.28
N GLY A 219 -7.94 -6.24 7.35
CA GLY A 219 -7.44 -4.90 7.58
C GLY A 219 -8.53 -3.88 7.91
N LEU A 220 -9.68 -3.95 7.20
CA LEU A 220 -10.85 -3.14 7.50
C LEU A 220 -11.41 -3.44 8.90
N TYR A 221 -11.53 -4.71 9.27
CA TYR A 221 -12.02 -5.10 10.60
C TYR A 221 -11.12 -4.56 11.71
N ILE A 222 -9.80 -4.60 11.52
CA ILE A 222 -8.85 -4.04 12.49
C ILE A 222 -9.00 -2.51 12.57
N ARG A 223 -9.12 -1.80 11.44
CA ARG A 223 -9.27 -0.33 11.39
C ARG A 223 -10.59 0.19 11.96
N THR A 224 -11.67 -0.58 11.86
CA THR A 224 -13.00 -0.23 12.41
C THR A 224 -13.12 -0.50 13.92
N LYS A 225 -12.16 -1.23 14.50
CA LYS A 225 -12.08 -1.49 15.95
C LYS A 225 -11.01 -0.65 16.68
N LEU A 226 -10.49 0.38 16.01
CA LEU A 226 -9.68 1.46 16.56
C LEU A 226 -10.56 2.65 16.90
#